data_AF-G2E5T7-F1
#
_entry.id   AF-G2E5T7-F1
#
_cell.length_a   1.000
_cell.length_b   1.000
_cell.length_c   1.000
_cell.angle_alpha   90.00
_cell.angle_beta   90.00
_cell.angle_gamma   90.00
#
_symmetry.space_group_name_H-M   'P 1'
#
loop_
_entity.id
_entity.type
_entity.pdbx_description
1 polymer ?
#
loop_
_entity_poly.entity_id
_entity_poly.type
_entity_poly.pdbx_seq_one_letter_code
_entity_poly.pdbx_strand_id
1 'polypeptide(L)'
;MRSDNRSDLKLFGILLLVVVLLLAALILLVLPAAAPVVATLDEGMGLKAAVPWGFGVTVGLFVLFALVAGDGLLGEIQFMLGSFFSFFLILTLLIAWVF
;
A
#
# COMPACT_ATOMS: atom_id res chain seq x y z
N MET A 1 -30.03 -3.32 35.86
CA MET A 1 -29.56 -3.53 34.48
C MET A 1 -28.47 -4.60 34.49
N ARG A 2 -28.84 -5.86 34.31
CA ARG A 2 -27.90 -7.00 34.19
C ARG A 2 -28.42 -7.90 33.06
N SER A 3 -28.46 -7.35 31.86
CA SER A 3 -28.86 -8.07 30.65
C SER A 3 -27.65 -8.19 29.73
N ASP A 4 -27.43 -9.41 29.24
CA ASP A 4 -26.81 -9.73 27.95
C ASP A 4 -25.30 -9.86 27.68
N ASN A 5 -24.38 -9.68 28.63
CA ASN A 5 -22.95 -9.96 28.34
C ASN A 5 -22.65 -11.37 27.79
N ARG A 6 -23.46 -12.38 28.14
CA ARG A 6 -23.29 -13.76 27.61
C ARG A 6 -23.82 -13.90 26.17
N SER A 7 -24.84 -13.15 25.79
CA SER A 7 -25.37 -13.13 24.43
C SER A 7 -24.40 -12.40 23.51
N ASP A 8 -23.93 -11.23 23.93
CA ASP A 8 -22.95 -10.42 23.21
C ASP A 8 -21.62 -11.17 23.01
N LEU A 9 -21.16 -11.90 24.02
CA LEU A 9 -19.95 -12.72 23.90
C LEU A 9 -20.12 -13.89 22.93
N LYS A 10 -21.31 -14.51 22.86
CA LYS A 10 -21.62 -15.56 21.87
C LYS A 10 -21.70 -14.98 20.46
N LEU A 11 -22.32 -13.82 20.31
CA LEU A 11 -22.44 -13.10 19.04
C LEU A 11 -21.06 -12.69 18.53
N PHE A 12 -20.21 -12.16 19.42
CA PHE A 12 -18.82 -11.86 19.13
C PHE A 12 -18.02 -13.11 18.75
N GLY A 13 -18.20 -14.23 19.48
CA GLY A 13 -17.55 -15.50 19.17
C GLY A 13 -17.96 -16.07 17.81
N ILE A 14 -19.26 -15.99 17.46
CA ILE A 14 -19.77 -16.40 16.14
C ILE A 14 -19.22 -15.48 15.06
N LEU A 15 -19.22 -14.16 15.27
CA LEU A 15 -18.66 -13.20 14.33
C LEU A 15 -17.18 -13.49 14.06
N LEU A 16 -16.40 -13.71 15.12
CA LEU A 16 -14.98 -14.02 15.01
C LEU A 16 -14.76 -15.34 14.27
N LEU A 17 -15.57 -16.36 14.54
CA LEU A 17 -15.52 -17.64 13.83
C LEU A 17 -15.86 -17.46 12.34
N VAL A 18 -16.87 -16.66 12.00
CA VAL A 18 -17.23 -16.35 10.61
C VAL A 18 -16.08 -15.62 9.92
N VAL A 19 -15.46 -14.62 10.55
CA VAL A 19 -14.30 -13.91 10.00
C VAL A 19 -13.14 -14.88 9.74
N VAL A 20 -12.82 -15.76 10.69
CA VAL A 20 -11.76 -16.76 10.53
C VAL A 20 -12.07 -17.73 9.38
N LEU A 21 -13.32 -18.18 9.25
CA LEU A 21 -13.75 -19.05 8.14
C LEU A 21 -13.67 -18.34 6.79
N LEU A 22 -14.04 -17.07 6.72
CA LEU A 22 -13.92 -16.26 5.50
C LEU A 22 -12.45 -16.05 5.12
N LEU A 23 -11.58 -15.78 6.08
CA LEU A 23 -10.13 -15.69 5.86
C LEU A 23 -9.56 -17.04 5.38
N ALA A 24 -9.97 -18.15 6.00
CA ALA A 24 -9.57 -19.48 5.56
C ALA A 24 -10.04 -19.78 4.13
N ALA A 25 -11.28 -19.41 3.78
CA ALA A 25 -11.81 -19.55 2.43
C ALA A 25 -11.04 -18.69 1.42
N LEU A 26 -10.71 -17.44 1.78
CA LEU A 26 -9.87 -16.57 0.96
C LEU A 26 -8.51 -17.22 0.69
N ILE A 27 -7.85 -17.74 1.73
CA ILE A 27 -6.53 -18.36 1.60
C ILE A 27 -6.59 -19.66 0.80
N LEU A 28 -7.60 -20.51 1.00
CA LEU A 28 -7.65 -21.85 0.39
C LEU A 28 -8.25 -21.86 -1.03
N LEU A 29 -9.13 -20.92 -1.35
CA LEU A 29 -9.81 -20.88 -2.66
C LEU A 29 -9.28 -19.76 -3.55
N VAL A 30 -9.10 -18.56 -3.00
CA VAL A 30 -8.74 -17.38 -3.79
C VAL A 30 -7.25 -17.30 -4.03
N LEU A 31 -6.42 -17.60 -3.03
CA LEU A 31 -4.96 -17.52 -3.17
C LEU A 31 -4.40 -18.46 -4.26
N PRO A 32 -4.80 -19.74 -4.35
CA PRO A 32 -4.33 -20.62 -5.43
C PRO A 32 -4.86 -20.19 -6.80
N ALA A 33 -6.08 -19.66 -6.88
CA ALA A 33 -6.62 -19.10 -8.11
C ALA A 33 -5.90 -17.81 -8.54
N ALA A 34 -5.36 -17.05 -7.57
CA ALA A 34 -4.54 -15.87 -7.79
C ALA A 34 -3.06 -16.19 -8.03
N ALA A 35 -2.61 -17.44 -7.85
CA ALA A 35 -1.23 -17.86 -8.07
C ALA A 35 -0.60 -17.37 -9.39
N PRO A 36 -1.27 -17.42 -10.56
CA PRO A 36 -0.68 -16.89 -11.79
C PRO A 36 -0.50 -15.37 -11.77
N VAL A 37 -1.37 -14.63 -11.08
CA VAL A 37 -1.24 -13.17 -10.92
C VAL A 37 -0.13 -12.86 -9.92
N VAL A 38 -0.06 -13.60 -8.81
CA VAL A 38 1.02 -13.45 -7.81
C VAL A 38 2.38 -13.76 -8.45
N ALA A 39 2.46 -14.76 -9.34
CA ALA A 39 3.68 -15.06 -10.08
C ALA A 39 4.12 -13.91 -11.01
N THR A 40 3.19 -13.05 -11.48
CA THR A 40 3.55 -11.81 -12.20
C THR A 40 4.03 -10.69 -11.29
N LEU A 41 3.74 -10.78 -9.99
CA LEU A 41 4.30 -9.87 -9.01
C LEU A 41 5.76 -10.27 -8.72
N ASP A 42 6.09 -11.56 -8.66
CA ASP A 42 7.45 -12.06 -8.32
C ASP A 42 8.59 -11.54 -9.22
N GLU A 43 8.30 -11.13 -10.45
CA GLU A 43 9.31 -10.57 -11.36
C GLU A 43 9.44 -9.06 -11.16
N GLY A 44 10.38 -8.67 -10.29
CA GLY A 44 10.76 -7.28 -10.06
C GLY A 44 10.98 -6.52 -11.36
N MET A 45 10.43 -5.31 -11.45
CA MET A 45 10.58 -4.50 -12.67
C MET A 45 12.06 -4.15 -12.88
N GLY A 46 12.61 -4.42 -14.05
CA GLY A 46 14.00 -4.03 -14.34
C GLY A 46 14.23 -2.52 -14.10
N LEU A 47 15.40 -2.14 -13.58
CA LEU A 47 15.70 -0.76 -13.14
C LEU A 47 15.31 0.30 -14.19
N LYS A 48 15.64 0.05 -15.47
CA LYS A 48 15.31 0.91 -16.61
C LYS A 48 13.81 1.13 -16.78
N ALA A 49 13.01 0.07 -16.61
CA ALA A 49 11.56 0.14 -16.70
C ALA A 49 10.94 0.80 -15.46
N ALA A 50 11.58 0.69 -14.29
CA ALA A 50 11.11 1.30 -13.05
C ALA A 50 11.29 2.83 -13.00
N VAL A 51 12.34 3.38 -13.65
CA VAL A 51 12.62 4.83 -13.69
C VAL A 51 11.39 5.70 -14.02
N PRO A 52 10.65 5.49 -15.14
CA PRO A 52 9.51 6.33 -15.48
C PRO A 52 8.38 6.23 -14.43
N TRP A 53 8.17 5.05 -13.83
CA TRP A 53 7.18 4.86 -12.78
C TRP A 53 7.60 5.56 -11.49
N GLY A 54 8.85 5.38 -11.04
CA GLY A 54 9.40 6.06 -9.87
C GLY A 54 9.33 7.58 -10.02
N PHE A 55 9.65 8.10 -11.21
CA PHE A 55 9.53 9.54 -11.51
C PHE A 55 8.07 10.00 -11.45
N GLY A 56 7.16 9.30 -12.14
CA GLY A 56 5.73 9.64 -12.18
C GLY A 56 5.08 9.63 -10.80
N VAL A 57 5.36 8.61 -9.99
CA VAL A 57 4.85 8.51 -8.61
C VAL A 57 5.41 9.64 -7.75
N THR A 58 6.71 9.96 -7.86
CA THR A 58 7.31 11.06 -7.09
C THR A 58 6.70 12.40 -7.47
N VAL A 59 6.53 12.69 -8.76
CA VAL A 59 5.86 13.91 -9.23
C VAL A 59 4.43 13.97 -8.71
N GLY A 60 3.67 12.89 -8.82
CA GLY A 60 2.29 12.82 -8.32
C GLY A 60 2.20 13.10 -6.81
N LEU A 61 3.12 12.52 -6.03
CA LEU A 61 3.22 12.76 -4.59
C LEU A 61 3.51 14.23 -4.27
N PHE A 62 4.41 14.85 -5.04
CA PHE A 62 4.79 16.25 -4.88
C PHE A 62 3.67 17.22 -5.27
N VAL A 63 2.91 16.91 -6.33
CA VAL A 63 1.70 17.65 -6.67
C VAL A 63 0.68 17.53 -5.54
N LEU A 64 0.48 16.34 -4.99
CA LEU A 64 -0.43 16.15 -3.84
C LEU A 64 0.03 16.95 -2.63
N PHE A 65 1.32 16.91 -2.27
CA PHE A 65 1.85 17.70 -1.17
C PHE A 65 1.70 19.20 -1.40
N ALA A 66 1.97 19.66 -2.62
CA ALA A 66 1.78 21.07 -2.98
C ALA A 66 0.32 21.53 -2.90
N LEU A 67 -0.64 20.66 -3.22
CA LEU A 67 -2.07 20.96 -3.09
C LEU A 67 -2.52 21.07 -1.62
N VAL A 68 -1.87 20.33 -0.72
CA VAL A 68 -2.20 20.31 0.72
C VAL A 68 -1.39 21.34 1.51
N ALA A 69 -0.18 21.66 1.07
CA ALA A 69 0.71 22.63 1.70
C ALA A 69 0.24 24.06 1.40
N GLY A 70 -0.53 24.63 2.33
CA GLY A 70 -1.15 25.96 2.18
C GLY A 70 -0.20 27.16 2.02
N ASP A 71 1.13 26.97 2.10
CA ASP A 71 2.15 28.05 2.08
C ASP A 71 2.91 28.19 0.74
N GLY A 72 2.56 27.38 -0.27
CA GLY A 72 3.02 27.57 -1.65
C GLY A 72 4.39 26.99 -1.99
N LEU A 73 4.40 26.21 -3.08
CA LEU A 73 5.51 25.49 -3.72
C LEU A 73 6.87 26.22 -3.83
N LEU A 74 6.88 27.55 -3.85
CA LEU A 74 8.06 28.34 -4.18
C LEU A 74 8.96 28.63 -2.97
N GLY A 75 8.40 28.78 -1.77
CA GLY A 75 9.18 29.07 -0.56
C GLY A 75 10.00 27.88 -0.07
N GLU A 76 9.49 26.67 -0.30
CA GLU A 76 10.07 25.42 0.19
C GLU A 76 10.82 24.64 -0.90
N ILE A 77 11.04 25.23 -2.09
CA ILE A 77 11.52 24.51 -3.27
C ILE A 77 12.86 23.80 -3.05
N GLN A 78 13.74 24.36 -2.21
CA GLN A 78 15.02 23.75 -1.83
C GLN A 78 14.86 22.45 -1.00
N PHE A 79 13.86 22.40 -0.11
CA PHE A 79 13.53 21.21 0.67
C PHE A 79 12.76 20.21 -0.17
N MET A 80 11.91 20.70 -1.07
CA MET A 80 11.19 19.90 -2.05
C MET A 80 12.18 19.22 -3.02
N LEU A 81 13.16 19.93 -3.57
CA LEU A 81 14.15 19.37 -4.50
C LEU A 81 14.98 18.24 -3.88
N GLY A 82 15.51 18.44 -2.67
CA GLY A 82 16.26 17.39 -1.97
C GLY A 82 15.40 16.16 -1.71
N SER A 83 14.19 16.38 -1.18
CA SER A 83 13.22 15.32 -0.93
C SER A 83 12.82 14.60 -2.22
N PHE A 84 12.68 15.33 -3.34
CA PHE A 84 12.31 14.75 -4.63
C PHE A 84 13.29 13.67 -5.06
N PHE A 85 14.60 13.95 -5.03
CA PHE A 85 15.61 12.96 -5.41
C PHE A 85 15.66 11.78 -4.44
N SER A 86 15.47 12.00 -3.14
CA SER A 86 15.41 10.92 -2.15
C SER A 86 14.20 10.00 -2.36
N PHE A 87 13.00 10.58 -2.51
CA PHE A 87 11.78 9.83 -2.81
C PHE A 87 11.89 9.12 -4.16
N PHE A 88 12.37 9.81 -5.19
CA PHE A 88 12.57 9.21 -6.51
C PHE A 88 13.50 8.00 -6.46
N LEU A 89 14.65 8.11 -5.78
CA LEU A 89 15.58 7.01 -5.64
C LEU A 89 14.94 5.83 -4.90
N ILE A 90 14.36 6.09 -3.72
CA ILE A 90 13.77 5.03 -2.87
C ILE A 90 12.60 4.36 -3.58
N LEU A 91 11.67 5.13 -4.16
CA LEU A 91 10.50 4.61 -4.86
C LEU A 91 10.90 3.85 -6.13
N THR A 92 11.90 4.33 -6.88
CA THR A 92 12.40 3.60 -8.06
C THR A 92 12.98 2.26 -7.65
N LEU A 93 13.76 2.19 -6.58
CA LEU A 93 14.34 0.94 -6.09
C LEU A 93 13.26 -0.01 -5.51
N LEU A 94 12.22 0.52 -4.86
CA LEU A 94 11.05 -0.24 -4.39
C LEU A 94 10.21 -0.78 -5.52
N ILE A 95 10.04 -0.05 -6.63
CA ILE A 95 9.33 -0.53 -7.81
C ILE A 95 10.21 -1.54 -8.56
N ALA A 96 11.53 -1.33 -8.57
CA ALA A 96 12.48 -2.21 -9.22
C ALA A 96 12.80 -3.49 -8.43
N TRP A 97 12.34 -3.59 -7.18
CA TRP A 97 12.56 -4.74 -6.30
C TRP A 97 14.04 -5.09 -6.16
N VAL A 98 14.86 -4.07 -5.91
CA VAL A 98 16.32 -4.24 -5.76
C VAL A 98 16.71 -4.81 -4.38
N PHE A 99 15.74 -5.14 -3.53
CA PHE A 99 15.93 -5.51 -2.11
C PHE A 99 15.49 -6.95 -1.81
#